data_AF-A0A396M6R7-F1
#
_entry.id   AF-A0A396M6R7-F1
#
_cell.length_a   1.000
_cell.length_b   1.000
_cell.length_c   1.000
_cell.angle_alpha   90.00
_cell.angle_beta   90.00
_cell.angle_gamma   90.00
#
_symmetry.space_group_name_H-M   'P 1'
#
loop_
_entity.id
_entity.type
_entity.pdbx_description
1 polymer ?
#
loop_
_entity_poly.entity_id
_entity_poly.type
_entity_poly.pdbx_seq_one_letter_code
_entity_poly.pdbx_strand_id
1 'polypeptide(L)'
;MTTVTIDNRSYPCPSAWNEIGWEQFFTLAEYAGQTVGTSATERKAERVLERICGVDPGTVRKIDGRQRKQFADCLGERFFGFPPPFPENPDGNDSTDGFDWNGIRMLFPAPAVDPDGSVVPLAHTTAVELCEATDLYLCDKWRYAPLVVAILCRPEGEPYREQTCRHRAWSMKKLPMDIVLRLYDMLRQAHRYLKRNYPLCYETPRTNGEKTGREGPTWNELLLWAGHFRIDEIEPVRRMNCHDFMDLVQSRIKMNG
;
A
#
# COMPACT_ATOMS: atom_id res chain seq x y z
N MET A 1 20.42 13.19 1.83
CA MET A 1 21.02 12.71 0.56
C MET A 1 22.49 12.42 0.80
N THR A 2 22.91 11.17 0.60
CA THR A 2 24.32 10.75 0.71
C THR A 2 24.98 10.69 -0.65
N THR A 3 26.30 10.62 -0.72
CA THR A 3 27.03 10.37 -1.98
C THR A 3 27.74 9.03 -1.91
N VAL A 4 27.76 8.29 -3.02
CA VAL A 4 28.62 7.11 -3.16
C VAL A 4 29.62 7.32 -4.27
N THR A 5 30.87 6.96 -4.01
CA THR A 5 31.96 7.06 -4.97
C THR A 5 32.11 5.75 -5.73
N ILE A 6 32.01 5.80 -7.05
CA ILE A 6 32.27 4.67 -7.95
C ILE A 6 33.20 5.17 -9.06
N ASP A 7 34.29 4.45 -9.32
CA ASP A 7 35.34 4.84 -10.27
C ASP A 7 35.80 6.30 -10.12
N ASN A 8 36.12 6.71 -8.89
CA ASN A 8 36.54 8.07 -8.52
C ASN A 8 35.53 9.18 -8.88
N ARG A 9 34.25 8.83 -9.10
CA ARG A 9 33.15 9.78 -9.30
C ARG A 9 32.12 9.62 -8.21
N SER A 10 31.64 10.72 -7.67
CA SER A 10 30.60 10.73 -6.64
C SER A 10 29.22 10.86 -7.28
N TYR A 11 28.31 9.97 -6.89
CA TYR A 11 26.92 9.96 -7.33
C TYR A 11 25.98 10.16 -6.15
N PRO A 12 24.85 10.86 -6.35
CA PRO A 12 23.83 10.97 -5.33
C PRO A 12 23.25 9.58 -5.00
N CYS A 13 23.08 9.32 -3.71
CA CYS A 13 22.59 8.05 -3.18
C CYS A 13 21.55 8.34 -2.09
N PRO A 14 20.30 7.85 -2.25
CA PRO A 14 19.26 8.08 -1.28
C PRO A 14 19.61 7.40 0.06
N SER A 15 19.19 8.08 1.11
CA SER A 15 19.46 7.73 2.51
C SER A 15 18.17 7.50 3.31
N ALA A 16 17.03 7.95 2.80
CA ALA A 16 15.74 7.88 3.48
C ALA A 16 14.60 7.58 2.50
N TRP A 17 13.46 7.13 3.02
CA TRP A 17 12.28 6.71 2.24
C TRP A 17 11.59 7.85 1.48
N ASN A 18 11.72 9.08 1.96
CA ASN A 18 11.23 10.28 1.28
C ASN A 18 12.11 10.69 0.07
N GLU A 19 13.32 10.14 -0.04
CA GLU A 19 14.26 10.42 -1.14
C GLU A 19 14.14 9.38 -2.28
N ILE A 20 13.33 8.33 -2.11
CA ILE A 20 13.14 7.27 -3.10
C ILE A 20 11.68 7.21 -3.54
N GLY A 21 11.45 7.33 -4.84
CA GLY A 21 10.13 7.16 -5.43
C GLY A 21 9.74 5.69 -5.60
N TRP A 22 8.44 5.41 -5.78
CA TRP A 22 7.93 4.05 -5.98
C TRP A 22 8.63 3.26 -7.11
N GLU A 23 8.93 3.86 -8.27
CA GLU A 23 9.64 3.16 -9.36
C GLU A 23 11.07 2.74 -8.97
N GLN A 24 11.76 3.58 -8.20
CA GLN A 24 13.11 3.32 -7.71
C GLN A 24 13.07 2.22 -6.65
N PHE A 25 12.10 2.30 -5.73
CA PHE A 25 11.84 1.27 -4.75
C PHE A 25 11.54 -0.09 -5.39
N PHE A 26 10.63 -0.12 -6.36
CA PHE A 26 10.25 -1.36 -7.04
C PHE A 26 11.48 -1.99 -7.74
N THR A 27 12.34 -1.16 -8.34
CA THR A 27 13.62 -1.61 -8.92
C THR A 27 14.54 -2.24 -7.85
N LEU A 28 14.61 -1.64 -6.66
CA LEU A 28 15.40 -2.16 -5.54
C LEU A 28 14.79 -3.44 -4.93
N ALA A 29 13.47 -3.52 -4.82
CA ALA A 29 12.75 -4.70 -4.32
C ALA A 29 12.91 -5.91 -5.26
N GLU A 30 12.86 -5.67 -6.58
CA GLU A 30 13.16 -6.68 -7.61
C GLU A 30 14.60 -7.22 -7.49
N TYR A 31 15.55 -6.36 -7.11
CA TYR A 31 16.93 -6.74 -6.86
C TYR A 31 17.08 -7.56 -5.58
N ALA A 32 16.53 -7.06 -4.46
CA ALA A 32 16.64 -7.65 -3.12
C ALA A 32 15.86 -8.97 -2.95
N GLY A 33 15.07 -9.38 -3.94
CA GLY A 33 14.35 -10.65 -3.91
C GLY A 33 13.12 -10.66 -3.01
N GLN A 34 12.55 -9.49 -2.68
CA GLN A 34 11.31 -9.37 -1.90
C GLN A 34 10.05 -9.77 -2.70
N THR A 35 10.07 -10.93 -3.36
CA THR A 35 9.03 -11.49 -4.25
C THR A 35 8.65 -10.63 -5.47
N VAL A 36 9.44 -10.70 -6.56
CA VAL A 36 8.99 -10.76 -7.98
C VAL A 36 10.13 -11.34 -8.87
N GLY A 37 9.91 -12.50 -9.52
CA GLY A 37 10.58 -12.96 -10.75
C GLY A 37 12.11 -13.25 -10.76
N THR A 38 12.49 -14.49 -11.12
CA THR A 38 13.87 -15.04 -11.09
C THR A 38 14.84 -14.57 -12.19
N SER A 39 16.12 -14.54 -11.79
CA SER A 39 17.41 -14.58 -12.50
C SER A 39 17.75 -13.54 -13.59
N ALA A 40 18.35 -12.42 -13.15
CA ALA A 40 19.42 -11.70 -13.87
C ALA A 40 20.11 -10.69 -12.92
N THR A 41 20.78 -11.16 -11.87
CA THR A 41 21.28 -10.34 -10.75
C THR A 41 22.18 -9.17 -11.19
N GLU A 42 23.03 -9.37 -12.20
CA GLU A 42 23.88 -8.29 -12.73
C GLU A 42 23.09 -7.20 -13.45
N ARG A 43 22.16 -7.57 -14.34
CA ARG A 43 21.28 -6.59 -15.01
C ARG A 43 20.38 -5.84 -14.02
N LYS A 44 19.98 -6.50 -12.93
CA LYS A 44 19.23 -5.86 -11.84
C LYS A 44 20.11 -4.85 -11.08
N ALA A 45 21.38 -5.16 -10.81
CA ALA A 45 22.33 -4.23 -10.20
C ALA A 45 22.62 -3.00 -11.09
N GLU A 46 22.73 -3.20 -12.41
CA GLU A 46 22.84 -2.09 -13.37
C GLU A 46 21.64 -1.14 -13.26
N ARG A 47 20.41 -1.69 -13.29
CA ARG A 47 19.18 -0.90 -13.18
C ARG A 47 19.08 -0.12 -11.87
N VAL A 48 19.61 -0.67 -10.76
CA VAL A 48 19.67 0.04 -9.47
C VAL A 48 20.54 1.29 -9.58
N LEU A 49 21.74 1.18 -10.16
CA LEU A 49 22.62 2.34 -10.35
C LEU A 49 22.03 3.38 -11.30
N GLU A 50 21.45 2.94 -12.42
CA GLU A 50 20.84 3.82 -13.40
C GLU A 50 19.63 4.58 -12.82
N ARG A 51 18.68 3.87 -12.21
CA ARG A 51 17.40 4.44 -11.80
C ARG A 51 17.45 5.15 -10.45
N ILE A 52 18.28 4.69 -9.53
CA ILE A 52 18.29 5.22 -8.16
C ILE A 52 19.35 6.30 -8.00
N CYS A 53 20.53 6.11 -8.60
CA CYS A 53 21.64 7.06 -8.46
C CYS A 53 21.81 7.96 -9.69
N GLY A 54 21.02 7.75 -10.74
CA GLY A 54 21.09 8.54 -11.97
C GLY A 54 22.39 8.37 -12.74
N VAL A 55 23.09 7.24 -12.56
CA VAL A 55 24.35 6.97 -13.27
C VAL A 55 24.03 6.68 -14.75
N ASP A 56 24.75 7.33 -15.66
CA ASP A 56 24.61 7.10 -17.09
C ASP A 56 24.83 5.60 -17.46
N PRO A 57 23.97 4.98 -18.29
CA PRO A 57 24.11 3.57 -18.68
C PRO A 57 25.47 3.20 -19.28
N GLY A 58 26.07 4.11 -20.05
CA GLY A 58 27.40 3.91 -20.64
C GLY A 58 28.52 3.89 -19.59
N THR A 59 28.32 4.61 -18.49
CA THR A 59 29.21 4.58 -17.32
C THR A 59 28.96 3.33 -16.48
N VAL A 60 27.70 2.96 -16.22
CA VAL A 60 27.36 1.75 -15.45
C VAL A 60 27.99 0.48 -16.04
N ARG A 61 27.97 0.34 -17.36
CA ARG A 61 28.56 -0.83 -18.05
C ARG A 61 30.08 -0.93 -17.93
N LYS A 62 30.77 0.16 -17.59
CA LYS A 62 32.23 0.19 -17.41
C LYS A 62 32.66 -0.15 -15.98
N ILE A 63 31.74 -0.04 -15.01
CA ILE A 63 31.98 -0.37 -13.61
C ILE A 63 32.12 -1.89 -13.46
N ASP A 64 33.05 -2.34 -12.63
CA ASP A 64 33.26 -3.75 -12.34
C ASP A 64 31.96 -4.43 -11.82
N GLY A 65 31.70 -5.65 -12.28
CA GLY A 65 30.50 -6.41 -11.90
C GLY A 65 30.35 -6.62 -10.40
N ARG A 66 31.46 -6.83 -9.66
CA ARG A 66 31.42 -7.01 -8.21
C ARG A 66 31.11 -5.70 -7.50
N GLN A 67 31.67 -4.58 -7.97
CA GLN A 67 31.38 -3.26 -7.41
C GLN A 67 29.90 -2.88 -7.59
N ARG A 68 29.32 -3.15 -8.78
CA ARG A 68 27.90 -2.93 -9.04
C ARG A 68 27.01 -3.72 -8.09
N LYS A 69 27.34 -5.00 -7.89
CA LYS A 69 26.60 -5.88 -6.98
C LYS A 69 26.73 -5.41 -5.53
N GLN A 70 27.96 -5.16 -5.06
CA GLN A 70 28.20 -4.68 -3.69
C GLN A 70 27.41 -3.41 -3.40
N PHE A 71 27.34 -2.49 -4.36
CA PHE A 71 26.54 -1.28 -4.21
C PHE A 71 25.04 -1.58 -4.04
N ALA A 72 24.49 -2.40 -4.93
CA ALA A 72 23.07 -2.76 -4.88
C ALA A 72 22.73 -3.54 -3.59
N ASP A 73 23.64 -4.39 -3.11
CA ASP A 73 23.53 -5.08 -1.82
C ASP A 73 23.50 -4.08 -0.66
N CYS A 74 24.46 -3.14 -0.58
CA CYS A 74 24.49 -2.12 0.47
C CYS A 74 23.22 -1.23 0.48
N LEU A 75 22.69 -0.90 -0.70
CA LEU A 75 21.46 -0.12 -0.79
C LEU A 75 20.25 -0.96 -0.36
N GLY A 76 20.21 -2.23 -0.75
CA GLY A 76 19.21 -3.19 -0.29
C GLY A 76 19.24 -3.34 1.24
N GLU A 77 20.41 -3.52 1.84
CA GLU A 77 20.58 -3.59 3.30
C GLU A 77 20.15 -2.31 4.00
N ARG A 78 20.45 -1.14 3.41
CA ARG A 78 20.03 0.15 3.99
C ARG A 78 18.51 0.28 4.11
N PHE A 79 17.79 -0.12 3.07
CA PHE A 79 16.33 0.04 3.02
C PHE A 79 15.58 -1.19 3.56
N PHE A 80 16.13 -2.39 3.45
CA PHE A 80 15.46 -3.65 3.83
C PHE A 80 16.12 -4.43 4.95
N GLY A 81 17.39 -4.16 5.26
CA GLY A 81 18.17 -4.89 6.27
C GLY A 81 17.65 -4.68 7.70
N PHE A 82 16.96 -3.57 7.93
CA PHE A 82 16.10 -3.37 9.08
C PHE A 82 14.75 -2.87 8.56
N PRO A 83 13.61 -3.47 8.96
CA PRO A 83 12.33 -2.84 8.66
C PRO A 83 12.42 -1.41 9.17
N PRO A 84 12.05 -0.40 8.36
CA PRO A 84 12.05 0.96 8.85
C PRO A 84 11.26 1.00 10.16
N PRO A 85 11.69 1.80 11.15
CA PRO A 85 10.74 2.23 12.15
C PRO A 85 9.59 2.83 11.35
N PHE A 86 8.43 2.16 11.37
CA PHE A 86 7.22 2.77 10.87
C PHE A 86 7.15 4.10 11.63
N PRO A 87 7.07 5.24 10.93
CA PRO A 87 7.03 6.52 11.62
C PRO A 87 5.95 6.41 12.70
N GLU A 88 6.33 6.61 13.96
CA GLU A 88 5.36 6.71 15.04
C GLU A 88 4.38 7.79 14.60
N ASN A 89 3.10 7.44 14.53
CA ASN A 89 2.05 8.38 14.12
C ASN A 89 2.24 9.67 14.92
N PRO A 90 2.56 10.81 14.26
CA PRO A 90 2.50 12.08 14.95
C PRO A 90 1.02 12.30 15.26
N ASP A 91 0.64 12.18 16.53
CA ASP A 91 -0.63 12.57 17.12
C ASP A 91 -1.80 12.66 16.13
N GLY A 92 -2.37 11.49 15.79
CA GLY A 92 -3.39 11.34 14.76
C GLY A 92 -4.76 11.86 15.17
N ASN A 93 -4.92 13.18 15.20
CA ASN A 93 -6.22 13.84 15.32
C ASN A 93 -6.40 15.04 14.37
N ASP A 94 -5.53 15.19 13.37
CA ASP A 94 -5.64 16.30 12.42
C ASP A 94 -6.31 15.84 11.12
N SER A 95 -7.56 16.27 10.92
CA SER A 95 -8.33 16.07 9.69
C SER A 95 -7.68 16.68 8.44
N THR A 96 -6.61 17.48 8.60
CA THR A 96 -5.87 18.10 7.50
C THR A 96 -4.60 17.35 7.11
N ASP A 97 -4.33 16.22 7.76
CA ASP A 97 -3.15 15.40 7.50
C ASP A 97 -3.15 14.81 6.08
N GLY A 98 -2.05 15.02 5.38
CA GLY A 98 -1.96 14.77 3.95
C GLY A 98 -0.61 15.16 3.36
N PHE A 99 -0.51 15.08 2.04
CA PHE A 99 0.67 15.41 1.26
C PHE A 99 0.28 16.16 -0.02
N ASP A 100 1.19 16.96 -0.55
CA ASP A 100 0.95 17.65 -1.82
C ASP A 100 1.41 16.78 -3.00
N TRP A 101 0.54 16.63 -3.99
CA TRP A 101 0.81 15.88 -5.21
C TRP A 101 0.38 16.67 -6.43
N ASN A 102 1.33 17.07 -7.27
CA ASN A 102 1.07 17.89 -8.48
C ASN A 102 0.25 19.17 -8.18
N GLY A 103 0.52 19.83 -7.04
CA GLY A 103 -0.20 21.04 -6.62
C GLY A 103 -1.59 20.79 -6.02
N ILE A 104 -1.96 19.52 -5.80
CA ILE A 104 -3.22 19.13 -5.17
C ILE A 104 -2.92 18.54 -3.79
N ARG A 105 -3.62 19.02 -2.76
CA ARG A 105 -3.56 18.43 -1.42
C ARG A 105 -4.30 17.09 -1.40
N MET A 106 -3.57 16.03 -1.08
CA MET A 106 -4.08 14.67 -0.94
C MET A 106 -4.15 14.34 0.55
N LEU A 107 -5.34 14.03 1.08
CA LEU A 107 -5.50 13.73 2.50
C LEU A 107 -5.28 12.25 2.78
N PHE A 108 -4.64 11.92 3.90
CA PHE A 108 -4.64 10.56 4.41
C PHE A 108 -6.04 10.21 4.96
N PRO A 109 -6.42 8.91 5.04
CA PRO A 109 -7.72 8.54 5.56
C PRO A 109 -7.80 8.84 7.06
N ALA A 110 -8.61 9.83 7.43
CA ALA A 110 -8.71 10.31 8.81
C ALA A 110 -9.39 9.26 9.74
N PRO A 111 -8.89 9.12 10.98
CA PRO A 111 -9.63 8.41 12.02
C PRO A 111 -10.77 9.29 12.57
N ALA A 112 -11.69 8.67 13.31
CA ALA A 112 -12.60 9.35 14.21
C ALA A 112 -12.31 8.94 15.66
N VAL A 113 -12.84 9.72 16.61
CA VAL A 113 -12.80 9.39 18.03
C VAL A 113 -14.24 9.19 18.50
N ASP A 114 -14.53 8.00 19.01
CA ASP A 114 -15.83 7.69 19.60
C ASP A 114 -16.00 8.41 20.96
N PRO A 115 -17.24 8.57 21.46
CA PRO A 115 -17.49 9.25 22.74
C PRO A 115 -16.76 8.65 23.95
N ASP A 116 -16.35 7.38 23.89
CA ASP A 116 -15.57 6.69 24.91
C ASP A 116 -14.05 6.96 24.83
N GLY A 117 -13.63 7.78 23.86
CA GLY A 117 -12.23 8.11 23.60
C GLY A 117 -11.50 7.09 22.73
N SER A 118 -12.17 6.06 22.22
CA SER A 118 -11.54 5.08 21.33
C SER A 118 -11.33 5.65 19.93
N VAL A 119 -10.18 5.33 19.32
CA VAL A 119 -9.82 5.77 17.97
C VAL A 119 -10.32 4.75 16.95
N VAL A 120 -11.17 5.21 16.05
CA VAL A 120 -11.76 4.43 14.95
C VAL A 120 -11.01 4.76 13.66
N PRO A 121 -10.17 3.86 13.14
CA PRO A 121 -9.40 4.12 11.91
C PRO A 121 -10.30 4.07 10.68
N LEU A 122 -9.95 4.81 9.62
CA LEU A 122 -10.69 4.81 8.34
C LEU A 122 -12.18 5.21 8.48
N ALA A 123 -12.50 6.06 9.45
CA ALA A 123 -13.88 6.36 9.84
C ALA A 123 -14.72 7.06 8.75
N HIS A 124 -14.10 7.52 7.66
CA HIS A 124 -14.80 8.11 6.52
C HIS A 124 -14.56 7.35 5.22
N THR A 125 -13.93 6.17 5.31
CA THR A 125 -13.68 5.30 4.16
C THR A 125 -14.93 4.46 3.88
N THR A 126 -15.32 4.37 2.62
CA THR A 126 -16.47 3.56 2.21
C THR A 126 -16.12 2.08 2.09
N ALA A 127 -17.13 1.21 2.09
CA ALA A 127 -16.95 -0.23 1.94
C ALA A 127 -16.20 -0.59 0.65
N VAL A 128 -16.55 0.04 -0.48
CA VAL A 128 -15.86 -0.20 -1.75
C VAL A 128 -14.40 0.20 -1.71
N GLU A 129 -14.07 1.32 -1.07
CA GLU A 129 -12.68 1.79 -0.94
C GLU A 129 -11.84 0.83 -0.09
N LEU A 130 -12.38 0.41 1.06
CA LEU A 130 -11.71 -0.56 1.93
C LEU A 130 -11.48 -1.87 1.18
N CYS A 131 -12.51 -2.42 0.54
CA CYS A 131 -12.41 -3.71 -0.12
C CYS A 131 -11.43 -3.69 -1.30
N GLU A 132 -11.52 -2.68 -2.17
CA GLU A 132 -10.61 -2.56 -3.30
C GLU A 132 -9.16 -2.30 -2.87
N ALA A 133 -8.94 -1.39 -1.91
CA ALA A 133 -7.59 -1.13 -1.39
C ALA A 133 -6.99 -2.36 -0.71
N THR A 134 -7.80 -3.10 0.06
CA THR A 134 -7.34 -4.29 0.78
C THR A 134 -7.00 -5.41 -0.18
N ASP A 135 -7.84 -5.70 -1.18
CA ASP A 135 -7.57 -6.75 -2.16
C ASP A 135 -6.29 -6.47 -2.94
N LEU A 136 -6.07 -5.21 -3.34
CA LEU A 136 -4.83 -4.79 -4.00
C LEU A 136 -3.61 -4.93 -3.08
N TYR A 137 -3.75 -4.52 -1.81
CA TYR A 137 -2.71 -4.66 -0.79
C TYR A 137 -2.34 -6.13 -0.53
N LEU A 138 -3.33 -7.02 -0.44
CA LEU A 138 -3.10 -8.45 -0.21
C LEU A 138 -2.56 -9.17 -1.45
N CYS A 139 -3.00 -8.77 -2.65
CA CYS A 139 -2.55 -9.37 -3.90
C CYS A 139 -1.06 -9.11 -4.15
N ASP A 140 -0.64 -7.84 -4.14
CA ASP A 140 0.76 -7.42 -4.26
C ASP A 140 0.86 -5.94 -3.86
N LYS A 141 1.00 -5.68 -2.56
CA LYS A 141 1.08 -4.31 -2.03
C LYS A 141 2.11 -3.47 -2.77
N TRP A 142 3.29 -4.00 -3.07
CA TRP A 142 4.32 -3.19 -3.70
C TRP A 142 3.97 -2.83 -5.13
N ARG A 143 3.43 -3.75 -5.92
CA ARG A 143 3.02 -3.46 -7.30
C ARG A 143 1.85 -2.49 -7.38
N TYR A 144 0.90 -2.58 -6.44
CA TYR A 144 -0.32 -1.79 -6.47
C TYR A 144 -0.31 -0.55 -5.56
N ALA A 145 0.80 -0.24 -4.89
CA ALA A 145 0.93 0.90 -4.00
C ALA A 145 0.40 2.23 -4.57
N PRO A 146 0.73 2.66 -5.81
CA PRO A 146 0.18 3.91 -6.35
C PRO A 146 -1.34 3.90 -6.49
N LEU A 147 -1.94 2.73 -6.76
CA LEU A 147 -3.39 2.59 -6.87
C LEU A 147 -4.04 2.59 -5.49
N VAL A 148 -3.45 1.90 -4.51
CA VAL A 148 -3.93 1.94 -3.12
C VAL A 148 -3.88 3.36 -2.57
N VAL A 149 -2.82 4.12 -2.83
CA VAL A 149 -2.74 5.55 -2.48
C VAL A 149 -3.80 6.36 -3.21
N ALA A 150 -4.01 6.16 -4.51
CA ALA A 150 -5.03 6.90 -5.26
C ALA A 150 -6.46 6.61 -4.78
N ILE A 151 -6.73 5.40 -4.28
CA ILE A 151 -8.01 4.99 -3.69
C ILE A 151 -8.17 5.66 -2.33
N LEU A 152 -7.23 5.48 -1.39
CA LEU A 152 -7.43 5.89 0.00
C LEU A 152 -7.08 7.35 0.29
N CYS A 153 -6.19 7.96 -0.52
CA CYS A 153 -5.79 9.35 -0.37
C CYS A 153 -6.39 10.20 -1.49
N ARG A 154 -7.22 11.18 -1.14
CA ARG A 154 -7.96 12.03 -2.09
C ARG A 154 -8.05 13.47 -1.59
N PRO A 155 -8.31 14.44 -2.48
CA PRO A 155 -8.69 15.79 -2.08
C PRO A 155 -9.94 15.77 -1.21
N GLU A 156 -10.08 16.78 -0.36
CA GLU A 156 -11.25 16.93 0.50
C GLU A 156 -12.55 16.92 -0.32
N GLY A 157 -13.53 16.13 0.12
CA GLY A 157 -14.83 16.02 -0.53
C GLY A 157 -14.84 15.27 -1.87
N GLU A 158 -13.70 14.79 -2.40
CA GLU A 158 -13.69 14.02 -3.63
C GLU A 158 -14.24 12.59 -3.39
N PRO A 159 -15.33 12.19 -4.05
CA PRO A 159 -15.86 10.83 -3.93
C PRO A 159 -14.99 9.83 -4.67
N TYR A 160 -15.02 8.57 -4.21
CA TYR A 160 -14.36 7.49 -4.93
C TYR A 160 -14.92 7.29 -6.34
N ARG A 161 -14.01 7.25 -7.32
CA ARG A 161 -14.28 6.91 -8.72
C ARG A 161 -13.11 6.10 -9.26
N GLU A 162 -13.36 4.86 -9.66
CA GLU A 162 -12.33 3.92 -10.11
C GLU A 162 -11.47 4.51 -11.24
N GLN A 163 -12.12 5.07 -12.28
CA GLN A 163 -11.41 5.64 -13.43
C GLN A 163 -10.48 6.80 -13.03
N THR A 164 -10.94 7.68 -12.15
CA THR A 164 -10.13 8.79 -11.62
C THR A 164 -8.92 8.27 -10.84
N CYS A 165 -9.13 7.28 -9.97
CA CYS A 165 -8.05 6.70 -9.16
C CYS A 165 -7.02 5.99 -10.04
N ARG A 166 -7.47 5.22 -11.05
CA ARG A 166 -6.59 4.56 -12.02
C ARG A 166 -5.77 5.57 -12.82
N HIS A 167 -6.38 6.66 -13.27
CA HIS A 167 -5.66 7.73 -13.97
C HIS A 167 -4.61 8.40 -13.06
N ARG A 168 -4.99 8.73 -11.83
CA ARG A 168 -4.10 9.34 -10.83
C ARG A 168 -2.92 8.44 -10.48
N ALA A 169 -3.16 7.15 -10.30
CA ALA A 169 -2.15 6.15 -9.94
C ALA A 169 -1.00 6.08 -10.94
N TRP A 170 -1.24 6.36 -12.23
CA TRP A 170 -0.18 6.44 -13.24
C TRP A 170 0.85 7.52 -12.93
N SER A 171 0.40 8.69 -12.48
CA SER A 171 1.30 9.78 -12.08
C SER A 171 2.04 9.45 -10.79
N MET A 172 1.36 8.81 -9.83
CA MET A 172 1.87 8.46 -8.49
C MET A 172 2.99 7.40 -8.47
N LYS A 173 3.45 6.91 -9.62
CA LYS A 173 4.64 6.05 -9.71
C LYS A 173 5.93 6.73 -9.22
N LYS A 174 5.94 8.07 -9.18
CA LYS A 174 7.05 8.86 -8.64
C LYS A 174 6.83 9.28 -7.18
N LEU A 175 5.80 8.75 -6.53
CA LEU A 175 5.46 9.09 -5.16
C LEU A 175 6.60 8.65 -4.22
N PRO A 176 7.06 9.53 -3.31
CA PRO A 176 7.95 9.16 -2.23
C PRO A 176 7.43 7.95 -1.43
N MET A 177 8.32 7.03 -1.07
CA MET A 177 7.94 5.79 -0.40
C MET A 177 7.50 5.98 1.04
N ASP A 178 7.93 7.04 1.72
CA ASP A 178 7.45 7.38 3.07
C ASP A 178 5.92 7.57 3.10
N ILE A 179 5.34 8.18 2.07
CA ILE A 179 3.88 8.32 1.91
C ILE A 179 3.21 6.95 1.80
N VAL A 180 3.77 6.06 0.96
CA VAL A 180 3.26 4.68 0.79
C VAL A 180 3.33 3.90 2.10
N LEU A 181 4.50 3.94 2.76
CA LEU A 181 4.74 3.22 4.01
C LEU A 181 3.84 3.73 5.14
N ARG A 182 3.60 5.05 5.20
CA ARG A 182 2.66 5.65 6.15
C ARG A 182 1.24 5.14 5.92
N LEU A 183 0.75 5.19 4.68
CA LEU A 183 -0.58 4.67 4.35
C LEU A 183 -0.71 3.17 4.69
N TYR A 184 0.34 2.38 4.46
CA TYR A 184 0.34 0.96 4.77
C TYR A 184 0.35 0.67 6.26
N ASP A 185 0.98 1.54 7.04
CA ASP A 185 0.84 1.45 8.49
C ASP A 185 -0.59 1.75 8.93
N MET A 186 -1.23 2.79 8.39
CA MET A 186 -2.63 3.11 8.67
C MET A 186 -3.56 1.95 8.30
N LEU A 187 -3.39 1.36 7.11
CA LEU A 187 -4.17 0.21 6.67
C LEU A 187 -3.93 -1.03 7.56
N ARG A 188 -2.68 -1.26 7.99
CA ARG A 188 -2.33 -2.34 8.93
C ARG A 188 -2.98 -2.12 10.29
N GLN A 189 -2.94 -0.90 10.82
CA GLN A 189 -3.60 -0.55 12.08
C GLN A 189 -5.12 -0.73 11.97
N ALA A 190 -5.72 -0.31 10.85
CA ALA A 190 -7.13 -0.52 10.55
C ALA A 190 -7.49 -2.00 10.54
N HIS A 191 -6.73 -2.87 9.85
CA HIS A 191 -7.02 -4.31 9.87
C HIS A 191 -6.84 -4.95 11.24
N ARG A 192 -5.92 -4.47 12.08
CA ARG A 192 -5.82 -4.94 13.47
C ARG A 192 -7.07 -4.56 14.27
N TYR A 193 -7.54 -3.33 14.11
CA TYR A 193 -8.78 -2.85 14.72
C TYR A 193 -9.99 -3.67 14.26
N LEU A 194 -10.17 -3.78 12.94
CA LEU A 194 -11.28 -4.50 12.33
C LEU A 194 -11.27 -5.99 12.71
N LYS A 195 -10.11 -6.64 12.73
CA LYS A 195 -10.00 -8.05 13.14
C LYS A 195 -10.37 -8.25 14.61
N ARG A 196 -10.07 -7.29 15.48
CA ARG A 196 -10.41 -7.35 16.90
C ARG A 196 -11.91 -7.18 17.13
N ASN A 197 -12.55 -6.25 16.42
CA ASN A 197 -13.96 -5.89 16.63
C ASN A 197 -14.94 -6.72 15.79
N TYR A 198 -14.50 -7.19 14.62
CA TYR A 198 -15.31 -7.94 13.64
C TYR A 198 -14.67 -9.28 13.26
N PRO A 199 -14.33 -10.16 14.23
CA PRO A 199 -13.55 -11.36 13.97
C PRO A 199 -14.19 -12.29 12.94
N LEU A 200 -15.52 -12.39 12.91
CA LEU A 200 -16.25 -13.24 11.97
C LEU A 200 -16.06 -12.84 10.51
N CYS A 201 -15.79 -11.55 10.23
CA CYS A 201 -15.52 -11.09 8.86
C CYS A 201 -14.13 -11.50 8.37
N TYR A 202 -13.22 -11.84 9.28
CA TYR A 202 -11.87 -12.32 9.00
C TYR A 202 -11.78 -13.85 9.01
N GLU A 203 -12.83 -14.52 9.50
CA GLU A 203 -12.96 -15.95 9.47
C GLU A 203 -13.64 -16.32 8.15
N THR A 204 -12.95 -17.08 7.30
CA THR A 204 -13.49 -17.58 6.04
C THR A 204 -14.89 -18.16 6.25
N PRO A 205 -15.94 -17.69 5.56
CA PRO A 205 -17.25 -18.30 5.62
C PRO A 205 -17.12 -19.77 5.26
N ARG A 206 -17.44 -20.66 6.20
CA ARG A 206 -17.52 -22.10 5.95
C ARG A 206 -18.69 -22.35 5.01
N THR A 207 -18.44 -22.30 3.70
CA THR A 207 -19.37 -22.92 2.75
C THR A 207 -19.30 -24.44 2.95
N ASN A 208 -20.27 -24.99 3.68
CA ASN A 208 -20.64 -26.41 3.69
C ASN A 208 -19.55 -27.44 4.04
N GLY A 209 -18.89 -27.32 5.20
CA GLY A 209 -18.20 -28.46 5.85
C GLY A 209 -17.02 -29.10 5.12
N GLU A 210 -16.75 -28.75 3.86
CA GLU A 210 -15.62 -29.25 3.09
C GLU A 210 -14.47 -28.25 3.20
N LYS A 211 -13.35 -28.74 3.75
CA LYS A 211 -12.05 -28.08 3.63
C LYS A 211 -11.63 -28.11 2.15
N THR A 212 -12.21 -27.26 1.32
CA THR A 212 -11.64 -26.98 0.01
C THR A 212 -10.41 -26.13 0.25
N GLY A 213 -9.26 -26.52 -0.32
CA GLY A 213 -8.00 -25.78 -0.22
C GLY A 213 -8.00 -24.45 -0.99
N ARG A 214 -9.15 -23.76 -1.05
CA ARG A 214 -9.27 -22.40 -1.59
C ARG A 214 -8.93 -21.40 -0.50
N GLU A 215 -8.11 -20.40 -0.86
CA GLU A 215 -7.98 -19.17 -0.10
C GLU A 215 -9.39 -18.59 0.14
N GLY A 216 -9.65 -18.04 1.32
CA GLY A 216 -10.97 -17.50 1.66
C GLY A 216 -11.43 -16.39 0.70
N PRO A 217 -12.70 -15.96 0.77
CA PRO A 217 -13.19 -14.94 -0.16
C PRO A 217 -12.40 -13.64 0.01
N THR A 218 -12.13 -13.00 -1.12
CA THR A 218 -11.61 -11.64 -1.20
C THR A 218 -12.56 -10.63 -0.55
N TRP A 219 -12.07 -9.43 -0.24
CA TRP A 219 -12.89 -8.39 0.35
C TRP A 219 -13.98 -7.90 -0.61
N ASN A 220 -13.70 -7.89 -1.91
CA ASN A 220 -14.72 -7.63 -2.92
C ASN A 220 -15.75 -8.76 -3.01
N GLU A 221 -15.38 -10.02 -2.84
CA GLU A 221 -16.36 -11.12 -2.76
C GLU A 221 -17.26 -10.98 -1.52
N LEU A 222 -16.71 -10.57 -0.37
CA LEU A 222 -17.50 -10.23 0.82
C LEU A 222 -18.45 -9.04 0.56
N LEU A 223 -17.97 -8.01 -0.15
CA LEU A 223 -18.77 -6.86 -0.53
C LEU A 223 -19.93 -7.25 -1.45
N LEU A 224 -19.66 -8.08 -2.46
CA LEU A 224 -20.67 -8.60 -3.36
C LEU A 224 -21.68 -9.47 -2.60
N TRP A 225 -21.20 -10.39 -1.75
CA TRP A 225 -22.07 -11.21 -0.93
C TRP A 225 -22.98 -10.36 -0.02
N ALA A 226 -22.44 -9.30 0.58
CA ALA A 226 -23.21 -8.33 1.35
C ALA A 226 -24.13 -7.44 0.48
N GLY A 227 -23.81 -7.23 -0.79
CA GLY A 227 -24.65 -6.44 -1.70
C GLY A 227 -25.80 -7.22 -2.35
N HIS A 228 -25.72 -8.55 -2.40
CA HIS A 228 -26.65 -9.41 -3.16
C HIS A 228 -27.76 -10.05 -2.32
N PHE A 229 -27.91 -9.66 -1.06
CA PHE A 229 -29.03 -10.17 -0.24
C PHE A 229 -30.38 -9.64 -0.74
N ARG A 230 -30.40 -8.49 -1.41
CA ARG A 230 -31.52 -8.00 -2.24
C ARG A 230 -30.97 -7.39 -3.54
N ILE A 231 -31.77 -7.41 -4.61
CA ILE A 231 -31.37 -7.04 -5.99
C ILE A 231 -30.90 -5.57 -6.10
N ASP A 232 -31.34 -4.73 -5.18
CA ASP A 232 -31.22 -3.28 -5.13
C ASP A 232 -30.26 -2.77 -4.03
N GLU A 233 -29.56 -3.68 -3.32
CA GLU A 233 -28.72 -3.32 -2.16
C GLU A 233 -27.24 -3.04 -2.49
N ILE A 234 -26.73 -3.48 -3.65
CA ILE A 234 -25.28 -3.40 -3.94
C ILE A 234 -24.73 -1.97 -3.89
N GLU A 235 -25.41 -1.00 -4.51
CA GLU A 235 -24.94 0.40 -4.54
C GLU A 235 -25.01 1.07 -3.16
N PRO A 236 -26.10 0.94 -2.38
CA PRO A 236 -26.12 1.34 -0.97
C PRO A 236 -24.97 0.74 -0.18
N VAL A 237 -24.75 -0.57 -0.27
CA VAL A 237 -23.69 -1.27 0.49
C VAL A 237 -22.30 -0.78 0.10
N ARG A 238 -22.03 -0.57 -1.20
CA ARG A 238 -20.74 0.02 -1.67
C ARG A 238 -20.44 1.37 -1.03
N ARG A 239 -21.47 2.19 -0.78
CA ARG A 239 -21.34 3.56 -0.23
C ARG A 239 -21.41 3.61 1.29
N MET A 240 -21.75 2.51 1.96
CA MET A 240 -21.74 2.45 3.42
C MET A 240 -20.34 2.76 3.94
N ASN A 241 -20.29 3.29 5.17
CA ASN A 241 -19.05 3.34 5.92
C ASN A 241 -18.44 1.94 6.03
N CYS A 242 -17.11 1.83 6.01
CA CYS A 242 -16.47 0.54 6.11
C CYS A 242 -16.80 -0.19 7.43
N HIS A 243 -17.03 0.51 8.55
CA HIS A 243 -17.42 -0.11 9.82
C HIS A 243 -18.87 -0.60 9.78
N ASP A 244 -19.81 0.20 9.26
CA ASP A 244 -21.21 -0.23 9.05
C ASP A 244 -21.30 -1.47 8.14
N PHE A 245 -20.46 -1.51 7.11
CA PHE A 245 -20.32 -2.67 6.24
C PHE A 245 -19.84 -3.92 7.00
N MET A 246 -18.86 -3.77 7.90
CA MET A 246 -18.37 -4.88 8.72
C MET A 246 -19.44 -5.37 9.71
N ASP A 247 -20.23 -4.47 10.28
CA ASP A 247 -21.39 -4.82 11.10
C ASP A 247 -22.46 -5.58 10.31
N LEU A 248 -22.73 -5.15 9.07
CA LEU A 248 -23.64 -5.84 8.16
C LEU A 248 -23.16 -7.26 7.84
N VAL A 249 -21.89 -7.40 7.44
CA VAL A 249 -21.28 -8.70 7.11
C VAL A 249 -21.33 -9.62 8.32
N GLN A 250 -20.87 -9.15 9.48
CA GLN A 250 -20.85 -9.92 10.71
C GLN A 250 -22.26 -10.38 11.12
N SER A 251 -23.24 -9.49 11.06
CA SER A 251 -24.66 -9.80 11.34
C SER A 251 -25.19 -10.89 10.42
N ARG A 252 -24.89 -10.82 9.12
CA ARG A 252 -25.33 -11.83 8.14
C ARG A 252 -24.63 -13.17 8.31
N ILE A 253 -23.35 -13.18 8.69
CA ILE A 253 -22.64 -14.44 9.02
C ILE A 253 -23.34 -15.11 10.21
N LYS A 254 -23.68 -14.36 11.25
CA LYS A 254 -24.41 -14.88 12.43
C LYS A 254 -25.81 -15.40 12.12
N MET A 255 -26.49 -14.85 11.09
CA MET A 255 -27.82 -15.32 10.67
C MET A 255 -27.78 -16.58 9.81
N ASN A 256 -26.67 -16.82 9.09
CA ASN A 256 -26.54 -17.92 8.13
C ASN A 256 -25.69 -19.10 8.64
N GLY A 257 -25.03 -18.96 9.79
CA GLY A 257 -24.24 -20.01 10.46
C GLY A 257 -24.96 -20.62 11.64
#